data_AF-G9G2I5-F1
#
_entry.id   AF-G9G2I5-F1
#
_cell.length_a   1.000
_cell.length_b   1.000
_cell.length_c   1.000
_cell.angle_alpha   90.00
_cell.angle_beta   90.00
_cell.angle_gamma   90.00
#
_symmetry.space_group_name_H-M   'P 1'
#
loop_
_entity.id
_entity.type
_entity.pdbx_description
1 polymer ?
#
loop_
_entity_poly.entity_id
_entity_poly.type
_entity_poly.pdbx_seq_one_letter_code
_entity_poly.pdbx_strand_id
1 'polypeptide(L)'
;MVKVKMMITNKLLIEEVEELKNLLSQGKTEIPSFWKCLWPGVVLVAWNMLCAVISVDAVYLTGKYIFHVLVFPVGVSIIMLLGIASSRSLFLSVPKNFREKSNIYRFFSKKVLIYAVVYMAVIMLLAICNRVVYDTPFSFAFMVILTSVFFGFVMNLDFGRYQLSLLTSAINSFRAEKLGG
;
A
#
# COMPACT_ATOMS: atom_id res chain seq x y z
N MET A 1 5.58 -31.66 15.32
CA MET A 1 5.82 -30.54 14.38
C MET A 1 5.33 -29.25 15.05
N VAL A 2 6.19 -28.61 15.83
CA VAL A 2 5.84 -27.41 16.61
C VAL A 2 5.80 -26.23 15.65
N LYS A 3 4.60 -25.69 15.42
CA LYS A 3 4.42 -24.43 14.69
C LYS A 3 4.96 -23.33 15.60
N VAL A 4 6.26 -23.08 15.53
CA VAL A 4 6.91 -21.96 16.22
C VAL A 4 6.18 -20.70 15.76
N LYS A 5 5.35 -20.15 16.65
CA LYS A 5 4.76 -18.83 16.51
C LYS A 5 5.94 -17.88 16.55
N MET A 6 6.44 -17.51 15.37
CA MET A 6 7.56 -16.60 15.24
C MET A 6 7.15 -15.26 15.85
N MET A 7 7.57 -15.03 17.08
CA MET A 7 7.46 -13.75 17.73
C MET A 7 8.51 -12.87 17.06
N ILE A 8 8.07 -11.84 16.31
CA ILE A 8 9.02 -10.88 15.73
C ILE A 8 9.63 -10.10 16.88
N THR A 9 10.79 -10.55 17.35
CA THR A 9 11.57 -9.92 18.40
C THR A 9 12.49 -8.87 17.79
N ASN A 10 12.70 -7.74 18.49
CA ASN A 10 13.61 -6.68 18.02
C ASN A 10 15.02 -7.21 17.66
N LYS A 11 15.48 -8.26 18.35
CA LYS A 11 16.77 -8.92 18.05
C LYS A 11 16.81 -9.57 16.67
N LEU A 12 15.77 -10.32 16.30
CA LEU A 12 15.65 -10.94 14.97
C LEU A 12 15.63 -9.85 13.88
N LEU A 13 14.97 -8.73 14.16
CA LEU A 13 14.84 -7.61 13.22
C LEU A 13 16.16 -6.89 13.02
N ILE A 14 16.96 -6.69 14.08
CA ILE A 14 18.31 -6.11 14.00
C ILE A 14 19.26 -7.03 13.23
N GLU A 15 19.22 -8.33 13.50
CA GLU A 15 20.08 -9.32 12.84
C GLU A 15 19.77 -9.41 11.34
N GLU A 16 18.49 -9.40 10.96
CA GLU A 16 18.06 -9.36 9.55
C GLU A 16 18.44 -8.03 8.87
N VAL A 17 18.39 -6.89 9.57
CA VAL A 17 18.85 -5.59 9.05
C VAL A 17 20.37 -5.60 8.81
N GLU A 18 21.14 -6.24 9.69
CA GLU A 18 22.59 -6.34 9.59
C GLU A 18 23.02 -7.30 8.48
N GLU A 19 22.35 -8.45 8.34
CA GLU A 19 22.52 -9.37 7.22
C GLU A 19 22.15 -8.70 5.88
N LEU A 20 21.08 -7.91 5.86
CA LEU A 20 20.69 -7.10 4.70
C LEU A 20 21.76 -6.04 4.36
N LYS A 21 22.30 -5.32 5.35
CA LYS A 21 23.37 -4.33 5.14
C LYS A 21 24.62 -5.00 4.54
N ASN A 22 25.01 -6.16 5.04
CA ASN A 22 26.14 -6.93 4.50
C ASN A 22 25.89 -7.41 3.05
N LEU A 23 24.69 -7.92 2.75
CA LEU A 23 24.33 -8.35 1.38
C LEU A 23 24.24 -7.18 0.39
N LEU A 24 23.82 -6.00 0.85
CA LEU A 24 23.75 -4.78 0.06
C LEU A 24 25.15 -4.19 -0.21
N SER A 25 26.06 -4.25 0.78
CA SER A 25 27.46 -3.83 0.64
C SER A 25 28.24 -4.66 -0.40
N GLN A 26 27.74 -5.87 -0.71
CA GLN A 26 28.28 -6.75 -1.76
C GLN A 26 27.76 -6.40 -3.18
N GLY A 27 27.01 -5.31 -3.36
CA GLY A 27 26.65 -4.77 -4.69
C GLY A 27 25.54 -5.51 -5.44
N LYS A 28 24.82 -6.46 -4.81
CA LYS A 28 23.78 -7.28 -5.46
C LYS A 28 22.40 -6.60 -5.56
N THR A 29 22.36 -5.31 -5.92
CA THR A 29 21.08 -4.61 -6.10
C THR A 29 20.54 -4.81 -7.51
N GLU A 30 19.51 -5.63 -7.64
CA GLU A 30 18.70 -5.69 -8.87
C GLU A 30 17.80 -4.46 -8.95
N ILE A 31 17.81 -3.74 -10.07
CA ILE A 31 16.90 -2.63 -10.32
C ILE A 31 15.49 -3.22 -10.48
N PRO A 32 14.51 -2.86 -9.62
CA PRO A 32 13.17 -3.41 -9.71
C PRO A 32 12.45 -2.85 -10.95
N SER A 33 11.71 -3.71 -11.65
CA SER A 33 10.95 -3.25 -12.82
C SER A 33 9.78 -2.36 -12.40
N PHE A 34 9.64 -1.22 -13.07
CA PHE A 34 8.63 -0.21 -12.79
C PHE A 34 7.20 -0.79 -12.75
N TRP A 35 6.89 -1.71 -13.67
CA TRP A 35 5.55 -2.30 -13.77
C TRP A 35 5.22 -3.26 -12.62
N LYS A 36 6.20 -4.01 -12.09
CA LYS A 36 5.97 -4.86 -10.90
C LYS A 36 5.67 -4.03 -9.66
N CYS A 37 6.12 -2.78 -9.64
CA CYS A 37 5.89 -1.85 -8.57
C CYS A 37 4.50 -1.19 -8.66
N LEU A 38 4.08 -0.83 -9.87
CA LEU A 38 2.90 -0.01 -10.12
C LEU A 38 1.59 -0.82 -10.19
N TRP A 39 1.62 -2.07 -10.68
CA TRP A 39 0.43 -2.91 -10.88
C TRP A 39 -0.53 -3.00 -9.68
N PRO A 40 -0.08 -3.24 -8.43
CA PRO A 40 -1.00 -3.29 -7.28
C PRO A 40 -1.71 -1.96 -7.01
N GLY A 41 -1.08 -0.83 -7.30
CA GLY A 41 -1.71 0.49 -7.20
C GLY A 41 -2.75 0.70 -8.30
N VAL A 42 -2.48 0.23 -9.52
CA VAL A 42 -3.44 0.32 -10.65
C VAL A 42 -4.71 -0.50 -10.37
N VAL A 43 -4.57 -1.69 -9.77
CA VAL A 43 -5.73 -2.50 -9.36
C VAL A 43 -6.62 -1.75 -8.36
N LEU A 44 -6.03 -1.05 -7.38
CA LEU A 44 -6.78 -0.23 -6.43
C LEU A 44 -7.48 0.95 -7.08
N VAL A 45 -6.83 1.64 -8.03
CA VAL A 45 -7.46 2.74 -8.80
C VAL A 45 -8.66 2.22 -9.58
N ALA A 46 -8.50 1.09 -10.29
CA ALA A 46 -9.59 0.48 -11.04
C ALA A 46 -10.75 0.05 -10.13
N TRP A 47 -10.45 -0.49 -8.94
CA TRP A 47 -11.46 -0.89 -7.96
C TRP A 47 -12.25 0.31 -7.42
N ASN A 48 -11.57 1.40 -7.05
CA ASN A 48 -12.24 2.61 -6.57
C ASN A 48 -13.08 3.27 -7.68
N MET A 49 -12.62 3.21 -8.94
CA MET A 49 -13.40 3.67 -10.09
C MET A 49 -14.69 2.85 -10.25
N LEU A 50 -14.60 1.53 -10.13
CA LEU A 50 -15.75 0.63 -10.18
C LEU A 50 -16.73 0.91 -9.03
N CYS A 51 -16.23 1.10 -7.81
CA CYS A 51 -17.06 1.45 -6.65
C CYS A 51 -17.75 2.82 -6.82
N ALA A 52 -17.07 3.80 -7.41
CA ALA A 52 -17.65 5.12 -7.70
C ALA A 52 -18.84 5.02 -8.65
N VAL A 53 -18.73 4.20 -9.71
CA VAL A 53 -19.83 3.99 -10.67
C VAL A 53 -21.01 3.26 -10.02
N ILE A 54 -20.76 2.30 -9.13
CA ILE A 54 -21.82 1.58 -8.40
C ILE A 54 -22.55 2.49 -7.39
N SER A 55 -21.83 3.47 -6.82
CA SER A 55 -22.30 4.31 -5.70
C SER A 55 -23.40 5.32 -6.05
N VAL A 56 -23.67 5.54 -7.34
CA VAL A 56 -24.61 6.54 -7.84
C VAL A 56 -25.57 5.92 -8.87
N ASP A 57 -26.76 6.49 -8.99
CA ASP A 57 -27.69 6.10 -10.05
C ASP A 57 -27.22 6.49 -11.47
N ALA A 58 -27.76 5.81 -12.48
CA ALA A 58 -27.40 6.02 -13.89
C ALA A 58 -27.65 7.47 -14.37
N VAL A 59 -28.58 8.19 -13.72
CA VAL A 59 -28.84 9.61 -13.99
C VAL A 59 -27.59 10.47 -13.76
N TYR A 60 -26.79 10.16 -12.73
CA TYR A 60 -25.56 10.89 -12.39
C TYR A 60 -24.35 10.47 -13.24
N LEU A 61 -24.46 9.40 -14.04
CA LEU A 61 -23.44 9.00 -15.02
C LEU A 61 -23.54 9.77 -16.34
N THR A 62 -24.47 10.72 -16.44
CA THR A 62 -24.54 11.66 -17.57
C THR A 62 -23.31 12.59 -17.58
N GLY A 63 -22.83 12.95 -18.77
CA GLY A 63 -21.59 13.74 -18.98
C GLY A 63 -21.47 15.05 -18.18
N LYS A 64 -22.56 15.60 -17.64
CA LYS A 64 -22.56 16.79 -16.77
C LYS A 64 -22.03 16.52 -15.35
N TYR A 65 -22.21 15.32 -14.81
CA TYR A 65 -21.86 14.98 -13.42
C TYR A 65 -20.75 13.92 -13.33
N ILE A 66 -20.45 13.22 -14.42
CA ILE A 66 -19.42 12.17 -14.48
C ILE A 66 -18.03 12.68 -14.05
N PHE A 67 -17.73 13.95 -14.33
CA PHE A 67 -16.49 14.58 -13.90
C PHE A 67 -16.38 14.63 -12.37
N HIS A 68 -17.44 15.02 -11.66
CA HIS A 68 -17.46 15.04 -10.20
C HIS A 68 -17.47 13.63 -9.60
N VAL A 69 -18.15 12.68 -10.24
CA VAL A 69 -18.22 11.28 -9.81
C VAL A 69 -16.85 10.60 -9.87
N LEU A 70 -16.05 10.90 -10.91
CA LEU A 70 -14.79 10.18 -11.16
C LEU A 70 -13.55 10.93 -10.67
N VAL A 71 -13.48 12.25 -10.79
CA VAL A 71 -12.22 13.00 -10.54
C VAL A 71 -11.78 12.90 -9.09
N PHE A 72 -12.70 13.01 -8.12
CA PHE A 72 -12.34 12.96 -6.71
C PHE A 72 -11.88 11.55 -6.26
N PRO A 73 -12.65 10.46 -6.52
CA PRO A 73 -12.23 9.12 -6.13
C PRO A 73 -10.97 8.67 -6.88
N VAL A 74 -10.85 8.97 -8.18
CA VAL A 74 -9.68 8.60 -8.98
C VAL A 74 -8.46 9.43 -8.57
N GLY A 75 -8.61 10.73 -8.34
CA GLY A 75 -7.51 11.61 -7.90
C GLY A 75 -6.88 11.15 -6.59
N VAL A 76 -7.70 10.83 -5.59
CA VAL A 76 -7.23 10.27 -4.31
C VAL A 76 -6.53 8.93 -4.51
N SER A 77 -7.07 8.09 -5.39
CA SER A 77 -6.50 6.79 -5.71
C SER A 77 -5.14 6.88 -6.42
N ILE A 78 -4.93 7.92 -7.25
CA ILE A 78 -3.63 8.18 -7.89
C ILE A 78 -2.57 8.54 -6.85
N ILE A 79 -2.90 9.37 -5.86
CA ILE A 79 -1.98 9.72 -4.77
C ILE A 79 -1.61 8.46 -3.96
N MET A 80 -2.59 7.60 -3.66
CA MET A 80 -2.33 6.31 -3.04
C MET A 80 -1.44 5.40 -3.90
N LEU A 81 -1.67 5.35 -5.21
CA LEU A 81 -0.86 4.59 -6.15
C LEU A 81 0.60 5.04 -6.12
N LEU A 82 0.87 6.35 -6.06
CA LEU A 82 2.23 6.87 -5.90
C LEU A 82 2.87 6.45 -4.57
N GLY A 83 2.11 6.46 -3.48
CA GLY A 83 2.57 5.96 -2.17
C GLY A 83 2.84 4.45 -2.15
N ILE A 84 2.03 3.67 -2.85
CA ILE A 84 2.23 2.22 -2.99
C ILE A 84 3.44 1.94 -3.88
N ALA A 85 3.60 2.68 -4.97
CA ALA A 85 4.76 2.54 -5.86
C ALA A 85 6.05 2.96 -5.17
N SER A 86 6.06 4.02 -4.37
CA SER A 86 7.27 4.44 -3.65
C SER A 86 7.67 3.38 -2.60
N SER A 87 6.73 2.90 -1.79
CA SER A 87 6.97 1.85 -0.80
C SER A 87 7.38 0.52 -1.45
N ARG A 88 6.68 0.03 -2.47
CA ARG A 88 7.05 -1.19 -3.22
C ARG A 88 8.41 -1.05 -3.88
N SER A 89 8.80 0.13 -4.37
CA SER A 89 10.11 0.33 -4.99
C SER A 89 11.25 0.14 -3.98
N LEU A 90 11.06 0.64 -2.76
CA LEU A 90 11.96 0.45 -1.62
C LEU A 90 12.01 -1.01 -1.16
N PHE A 91 10.87 -1.71 -1.17
CA PHE A 91 10.85 -3.13 -0.80
C PHE A 91 11.45 -4.03 -1.89
N LEU A 92 11.31 -3.70 -3.17
CA LEU A 92 11.78 -4.49 -4.29
C LEU A 92 13.26 -4.24 -4.64
N SER A 93 13.86 -3.13 -4.20
CA SER A 93 15.30 -2.87 -4.33
C SER A 93 16.17 -3.79 -3.47
N VAL A 94 15.57 -4.44 -2.48
CA VAL A 94 16.22 -5.47 -1.67
C VAL A 94 16.40 -6.77 -2.48
N PRO A 95 17.56 -7.46 -2.37
CA PRO A 95 17.85 -8.67 -3.15
C PRO A 95 16.77 -9.76 -2.98
N LYS A 96 16.39 -10.45 -4.07
CA LYS A 96 15.36 -11.50 -4.05
C LYS A 96 15.67 -12.62 -3.04
N ASN A 97 16.95 -13.02 -2.95
CA ASN A 97 17.41 -14.05 -2.02
C ASN A 97 17.07 -13.72 -0.56
N PHE A 98 17.13 -12.44 -0.18
CA PHE A 98 16.76 -12.00 1.16
C PHE A 98 15.23 -11.90 1.33
N ARG A 99 14.52 -11.42 0.29
CA ARG A 99 13.04 -11.35 0.30
C ARG A 99 12.35 -12.70 0.43
N GLU A 100 12.90 -13.74 -0.18
CA GLU A 100 12.30 -15.09 -0.16
C GLU A 100 12.68 -15.87 1.11
N LYS A 101 13.87 -15.62 1.66
CA LYS A 101 14.35 -16.26 2.89
C LYS A 101 13.80 -15.59 4.16
N SER A 102 13.63 -14.27 4.15
CA SER A 102 13.20 -13.50 5.33
C SER A 102 11.72 -13.70 5.63
N ASN A 103 11.43 -14.20 6.83
CA ASN A 103 10.04 -14.39 7.26
C ASN A 103 9.35 -13.06 7.61
N ILE A 104 10.12 -12.00 7.86
CA ILE A 104 9.63 -10.63 8.12
C ILE A 104 8.99 -10.06 6.85
N TYR A 105 9.65 -10.22 5.69
CA TYR A 105 9.11 -9.80 4.40
C TYR A 105 7.80 -10.52 4.05
N ARG A 106 7.72 -11.82 4.33
CA ARG A 106 6.53 -12.63 4.10
C ARG A 106 5.38 -12.24 5.05
N PHE A 107 5.69 -11.93 6.31
CA PHE A 107 4.72 -11.44 7.28
C PHE A 107 4.16 -10.07 6.87
N PHE A 108 5.04 -9.14 6.47
CA PHE A 108 4.65 -7.81 6.03
C PHE A 108 3.78 -7.84 4.78
N SER A 109 4.18 -8.62 3.77
CA SER A 109 3.41 -8.76 2.53
C SER A 109 2.00 -9.31 2.77
N LYS A 110 1.86 -10.27 3.69
CA LYS A 110 0.54 -10.80 4.08
C LYS A 110 -0.30 -9.76 4.82
N LYS A 111 0.27 -9.02 5.77
CA LYS A 111 -0.43 -7.95 6.49
C LYS A 111 -0.92 -6.87 5.53
N VAL A 112 -0.06 -6.36 4.65
CA VAL A 112 -0.41 -5.35 3.64
C VAL A 112 -1.53 -5.86 2.73
N LEU A 113 -1.47 -7.13 2.30
CA LEU A 113 -2.53 -7.73 1.49
C LEU A 113 -3.86 -7.80 2.26
N ILE A 114 -3.85 -8.18 3.53
CA ILE A 114 -5.06 -8.17 4.37
C ILE A 114 -5.64 -6.76 4.47
N TYR A 115 -4.81 -5.76 4.76
CA TYR A 115 -5.29 -4.37 4.83
C TYR A 115 -5.86 -3.89 3.48
N ALA A 116 -5.24 -4.24 2.35
CA ALA A 116 -5.75 -3.89 1.03
C ALA A 116 -7.11 -4.54 0.76
N VAL A 117 -7.28 -5.83 1.10
CA VAL A 117 -8.56 -6.55 0.95
C VAL A 117 -9.64 -5.94 1.85
N VAL A 118 -9.32 -5.65 3.11
CA VAL A 118 -10.25 -5.02 4.05
C VAL A 118 -10.65 -3.63 3.55
N TYR A 119 -9.69 -2.83 3.09
CA TYR A 119 -9.97 -1.52 2.49
C TYR A 119 -10.92 -1.62 1.29
N MET A 120 -10.63 -2.54 0.34
CA MET A 120 -11.49 -2.77 -0.82
C MET A 120 -12.92 -3.18 -0.44
N ALA A 121 -13.08 -4.01 0.60
CA ALA A 121 -14.39 -4.41 1.11
C ALA A 121 -15.15 -3.24 1.76
N VAL A 122 -14.46 -2.42 2.58
CA VAL A 122 -15.06 -1.23 3.21
C VAL A 122 -15.52 -0.22 2.17
N ILE A 123 -14.71 0.05 1.15
CA ILE A 123 -15.09 0.99 0.07
C ILE A 123 -16.29 0.47 -0.73
N MET A 124 -16.37 -0.83 -0.98
CA MET A 124 -17.54 -1.44 -1.62
C MET A 124 -18.81 -1.30 -0.77
N LEU A 125 -18.71 -1.55 0.54
CA LEU A 125 -19.84 -1.36 1.46
C LEU A 125 -20.28 0.11 1.49
N LEU A 126 -19.35 1.05 1.53
CA LEU A 126 -19.65 2.49 1.47
C LEU A 126 -20.31 2.89 0.16
N ALA A 127 -19.92 2.28 -0.98
CA ALA A 127 -20.56 2.53 -2.26
C ALA A 127 -22.04 2.10 -2.24
N ILE A 128 -22.34 0.92 -1.70
CA ILE A 128 -23.70 0.42 -1.57
C ILE A 128 -24.52 1.29 -0.60
N CYS A 129 -23.95 1.64 0.55
CA CYS A 129 -24.62 2.53 1.52
C CYS A 129 -24.89 3.92 0.93
N ASN A 130 -23.95 4.49 0.19
CA ASN A 130 -24.13 5.78 -0.47
C ASN A 130 -25.30 5.73 -1.46
N ARG A 131 -25.39 4.67 -2.26
CA ARG A 131 -26.48 4.47 -3.21
C ARG A 131 -27.85 4.40 -2.52
N VAL A 132 -27.94 3.75 -1.36
CA VAL A 132 -29.23 3.55 -0.66
C VAL A 132 -29.65 4.80 0.12
N VAL A 133 -28.72 5.53 0.72
CA VAL A 133 -29.04 6.60 1.70
C VAL A 133 -28.93 7.99 1.11
N TYR A 134 -27.91 8.26 0.29
CA TYR A 134 -27.53 9.61 -0.11
C TYR A 134 -27.68 9.88 -1.62
N ASP A 135 -27.53 8.84 -2.44
CA ASP A 135 -27.53 8.85 -3.93
C ASP A 135 -26.83 10.06 -4.56
N THR A 136 -25.77 10.53 -3.90
CA THR A 136 -25.03 11.73 -4.31
C THR A 136 -23.56 11.41 -4.50
N PRO A 137 -22.93 11.87 -5.61
CA PRO A 137 -21.52 11.62 -5.88
C PRO A 137 -20.57 12.24 -4.85
N PHE A 138 -20.94 13.41 -4.32
CA PHE A 138 -20.10 14.18 -3.40
C PHE A 138 -19.94 13.47 -2.04
N SER A 139 -21.04 12.90 -1.53
CA SER A 139 -21.05 12.14 -0.28
C SER A 139 -20.12 10.93 -0.35
N PHE A 140 -20.15 10.18 -1.45
CA PHE A 140 -19.23 9.05 -1.67
C PHE A 140 -17.77 9.50 -1.71
N ALA A 141 -17.45 10.55 -2.47
CA ALA A 141 -16.08 11.08 -2.55
C ALA A 141 -15.53 11.46 -1.18
N PHE A 142 -16.34 12.14 -0.35
CA PHE A 142 -15.95 12.51 1.00
C PHE A 142 -15.73 11.30 1.92
N MET A 143 -16.60 10.29 1.84
CA MET A 143 -16.44 9.03 2.59
C MET A 143 -15.17 8.27 2.20
N VAL A 144 -14.84 8.23 0.91
CA VAL A 144 -13.61 7.59 0.40
C VAL A 144 -12.37 8.31 0.94
N ILE A 145 -12.35 9.65 0.92
CA ILE A 145 -11.23 10.44 1.46
C ILE A 145 -11.05 10.19 2.95
N LEU A 146 -12.12 10.28 3.75
CA LEU A 146 -12.03 10.05 5.20
C LEU A 146 -11.55 8.64 5.52
N THR A 147 -12.10 7.63 4.85
CA THR A 147 -11.71 6.23 5.04
C THR A 147 -10.25 6.00 4.66
N SER A 148 -9.81 6.60 3.54
CA SER A 148 -8.44 6.57 3.07
C SER A 148 -7.46 7.15 4.09
N VAL A 149 -7.75 8.32 4.65
CA VAL A 149 -6.93 8.98 5.66
C VAL A 149 -6.90 8.16 6.95
N PHE A 150 -8.06 7.65 7.39
CA PHE A 150 -8.15 6.83 8.58
C PHE A 150 -7.35 5.52 8.45
N PHE A 151 -7.50 4.80 7.34
CA PHE A 151 -6.70 3.59 7.07
C PHE A 151 -5.21 3.91 6.97
N GLY A 152 -4.85 5.03 6.34
CA GLY A 152 -3.47 5.50 6.31
C GLY A 152 -2.92 5.71 7.72
N PHE A 153 -3.67 6.34 8.61
CA PHE A 153 -3.26 6.55 9.99
C PHE A 153 -3.16 5.23 10.78
N VAL A 154 -4.15 4.34 10.65
CA VAL A 154 -4.13 3.01 11.30
C VAL A 154 -2.94 2.17 10.81
N MET A 155 -2.65 2.18 9.52
CA MET A 155 -1.45 1.52 8.98
C MET A 155 -0.18 2.15 9.55
N ASN A 156 -0.08 3.48 9.58
CA ASN A 156 1.09 4.15 10.15
C ASN A 156 1.29 3.81 11.63
N LEU A 157 0.21 3.72 12.42
CA LEU A 157 0.27 3.31 13.81
C LEU A 157 0.63 1.82 13.98
N ASP A 158 0.03 0.91 13.21
CA ASP A 158 0.38 -0.52 13.27
C ASP A 158 1.84 -0.71 12.86
N PHE A 159 2.28 -0.06 11.78
CA PHE A 159 3.67 -0.11 11.32
C PHE A 159 4.64 0.58 12.25
N GLY A 160 4.26 1.67 12.92
CA GLY A 160 5.10 2.35 13.92
C GLY A 160 5.41 1.48 15.14
N ARG A 161 4.60 0.45 15.42
CA ARG A 161 4.87 -0.54 16.49
C ARG A 161 5.93 -1.55 16.09
N TYR A 162 6.10 -1.82 14.80
CA TYR A 162 7.19 -2.64 14.30
C TYR A 162 8.37 -1.70 14.03
N GLN A 163 9.60 -2.11 14.33
CA GLN A 163 10.81 -1.32 14.04
C GLN A 163 11.12 -1.20 12.53
N LEU A 164 10.09 -1.11 11.69
CA LEU A 164 10.16 -0.87 10.26
C LEU A 164 10.82 0.46 9.94
N SER A 165 10.77 1.44 10.84
CA SER A 165 11.56 2.67 10.72
C SER A 165 13.06 2.37 10.62
N LEU A 166 13.59 1.36 11.32
CA LEU A 166 14.99 0.95 11.22
C LEU A 166 15.28 0.28 9.87
N LEU A 167 14.39 -0.58 9.38
CA LEU A 167 14.51 -1.21 8.07
C LEU A 167 14.45 -0.14 6.94
N THR A 168 13.47 0.76 6.99
CA THR A 168 13.33 1.87 6.05
C THR A 168 14.52 2.82 6.12
N SER A 169 15.02 3.11 7.33
CA SER A 169 16.23 3.94 7.51
C SER A 169 17.46 3.29 6.91
N ALA A 170 17.67 1.99 7.12
CA ALA A 170 18.78 1.24 6.54
C ALA A 170 18.72 1.18 5.01
N ILE A 171 17.50 1.01 4.44
CA ILE A 171 17.29 1.05 3.00
C ILE A 171 17.54 2.46 2.43
N ASN A 172 17.08 3.52 3.13
CA ASN A 172 17.27 4.89 2.70
C ASN A 172 18.73 5.36 2.80
N SER A 173 19.45 4.98 3.88
CA SER A 173 20.88 5.29 4.01
C SER A 173 21.69 4.64 2.89
N PHE A 174 21.37 3.39 2.54
CA PHE A 174 21.99 2.72 1.41
C PHE A 174 21.70 3.42 0.06
N ARG A 175 20.46 3.85 -0.17
CA ARG A 175 20.09 4.58 -1.39
C ARG A 175 20.86 5.91 -1.49
N ALA A 176 21.04 6.62 -0.38
CA ALA A 176 21.83 7.85 -0.34
C ALA A 176 23.31 7.58 -0.65
N GLU A 177 23.88 6.50 -0.10
CA GLU A 177 25.27 6.09 -0.34
C GLU A 177 25.52 5.75 -1.83
N LYS A 178 24.55 5.12 -2.51
CA LYS A 178 24.66 4.79 -3.95
C LYS A 178 24.44 5.98 -4.90
N LEU A 179 23.77 7.05 -4.45
CA LEU A 179 23.51 8.25 -5.25
C LEU A 179 24.55 9.36 -5.01
N GLY A 180 25.32 9.26 -3.93
CA GLY A 180 26.36 10.22 -3.55
C GLY A 180 27.80 9.77 -3.85
N GLY A 181 27.99 8.66 -4.57
CA GLY A 181 29.29 8.14 -5.00
C GLY A 181 29.46 8.18 -6.51
#